data_AF-A0AA92BJK6-F1
#
_entry.id   AF-A0AA92BJK6-F1
#
_cell.length_a   1.000
_cell.length_b   1.000
_cell.length_c   1.000
_cell.angle_alpha   90.00
_cell.angle_beta   90.00
_cell.angle_gamma   90.00
#
_symmetry.space_group_name_H-M   'P 1'
#
loop_
_entity.id
_entity.type
_entity.pdbx_description
1 polymer ?
#
loop_
_entity_poly.entity_id
_entity_poly.type
_entity_poly.pdbx_seq_one_letter_code
_entity_poly.pdbx_strand_id
1 'polypeptide(L)'
;MGSHCVSSVPFARALLLCPGPHGATRGVAAGRPRTGRKHMRELAELGIYYQNCVIERPIPSLDEIAEFQARQGVALPADYLQFLRTVNGGAPTLNFFENDEAAFAIEAFHYLALESDPDDSYSIAVASEWPCEELGRKVIAIAGDGSGDQLIIDPSQGPEVRLWRHDDGSEPEILAPSFEALLAGLKPDPDEDE
;
A
#
# COMPACT_ATOMS: atom_id res chain seq x y z
N MET A 1 26.47 26.37 -41.81
CA MET A 1 25.89 27.71 -41.98
C MET A 1 24.84 27.86 -40.90
N GLY A 2 25.19 28.43 -39.75
CA GLY A 2 24.81 29.80 -39.38
C GLY A 2 23.55 29.71 -38.52
N SER A 3 23.41 30.30 -37.34
CA SER A 3 24.11 31.43 -36.75
C SER A 3 23.95 31.39 -35.23
N HIS A 4 24.87 32.11 -34.59
CA HIS A 4 25.01 32.37 -33.16
C HIS A 4 23.76 32.95 -32.49
N CYS A 5 23.65 32.75 -31.18
CA CYS A 5 23.49 33.88 -30.25
C CYS A 5 24.09 33.56 -28.88
N VAL A 6 25.09 34.37 -28.54
CA VAL A 6 25.78 34.47 -27.26
C VAL A 6 25.12 35.64 -26.53
N SER A 7 24.87 35.52 -25.22
CA SER A 7 24.94 36.71 -24.34
C SER A 7 25.18 36.30 -22.90
N SER A 8 26.41 36.61 -22.49
CA SER A 8 26.85 36.78 -21.12
C SER A 8 26.72 38.26 -20.78
N VAL A 9 26.17 38.62 -19.61
CA VAL A 9 26.59 39.85 -18.89
C VAL A 9 26.49 39.61 -17.38
N PRO A 10 27.53 39.98 -16.60
CA PRO A 10 27.61 39.85 -15.14
C PRO A 10 27.23 41.16 -14.40
N PHE A 11 27.49 41.17 -13.08
CA PHE A 11 27.83 42.31 -12.20
C PHE A 11 26.77 42.91 -11.24
N ALA A 12 27.14 42.89 -9.94
CA ALA A 12 27.03 43.90 -8.86
C ALA A 12 26.50 43.25 -7.56
N ARG A 13 27.32 42.90 -6.54
CA ARG A 13 28.24 43.62 -5.62
C ARG A 13 27.53 44.42 -4.49
N ALA A 14 27.89 44.04 -3.25
CA ALA A 14 27.91 44.81 -1.99
C ALA A 14 26.56 45.08 -1.28
N LEU A 15 26.44 45.19 0.06
CA LEU A 15 27.39 45.48 1.15
C LEU A 15 26.97 44.81 2.47
N LEU A 16 27.96 44.68 3.35
CA LEU A 16 27.88 44.37 4.78
C LEU A 16 26.89 45.27 5.55
N LEU A 17 26.31 44.71 6.62
CA LEU A 17 26.20 45.38 7.93
C LEU A 17 25.96 44.32 9.02
N CYS A 18 27.01 44.04 9.79
CA CYS A 18 26.87 43.58 11.17
C CYS A 18 26.74 44.83 12.07
N PRO A 19 25.99 44.73 13.16
CA PRO A 19 26.67 44.76 14.47
C PRO A 19 26.15 43.67 15.42
N GLY A 20 27.04 43.18 16.28
CA GLY A 20 26.78 42.14 17.27
C GLY A 20 26.18 42.63 18.60
N PRO A 21 26.58 42.05 19.74
CA PRO A 21 25.74 41.16 20.54
C PRO A 21 25.41 41.73 21.93
N HIS A 22 24.43 41.16 22.66
CA HIS A 22 24.51 40.88 24.11
C HIS A 22 23.19 40.30 24.68
N GLY A 23 23.27 39.05 25.20
CA GLY A 23 22.55 38.49 26.36
C GLY A 23 21.03 38.26 26.25
N ALA A 24 20.39 37.32 26.96
CA ALA A 24 20.80 36.15 27.73
C ALA A 24 19.51 35.32 27.98
N THR A 25 19.59 34.01 27.74
CA THR A 25 18.86 32.88 28.38
C THR A 25 17.45 33.08 28.96
N ARG A 26 16.48 32.36 28.38
CA ARG A 26 15.45 31.50 29.02
C ARG A 26 14.74 30.78 27.86
N GLY A 27 15.02 29.51 27.58
CA GLY A 27 14.38 28.38 28.27
C GLY A 27 12.92 28.27 27.85
N VAL A 28 12.59 27.32 26.96
CA VAL A 28 11.36 26.50 26.92
C VAL A 28 11.20 25.84 25.53
N ALA A 29 10.96 24.53 25.57
CA ALA A 29 10.38 23.63 24.57
C ALA A 29 11.09 23.49 23.20
N ALA A 30 11.81 22.38 23.08
CA ALA A 30 12.10 21.74 21.80
C ALA A 30 10.79 21.25 21.15
N GLY A 31 10.11 22.14 20.43
CA GLY A 31 9.10 21.76 19.44
C GLY A 31 9.82 21.32 18.17
N ARG A 32 10.11 20.02 18.03
CA ARG A 32 10.45 19.47 16.71
C ARG A 32 9.28 19.79 15.76
N PRO A 33 9.49 20.34 14.57
CA PRO A 33 8.44 20.37 13.57
C PRO A 33 8.08 18.91 13.26
N ARG A 34 6.84 18.51 13.62
CA ARG A 34 6.24 17.24 13.17
C ARG A 34 6.16 17.34 11.64
N THR A 35 7.16 16.79 10.97
CA THR A 35 7.10 16.49 9.55
C THR A 35 5.85 15.64 9.33
N GLY A 36 4.88 16.19 8.61
CA GLY A 36 3.71 15.46 8.16
C GLY A 36 4.14 14.29 7.29
N ARG A 37 4.28 13.12 7.91
CA ARG A 37 4.06 11.84 7.25
C ARG A 37 2.59 11.54 7.52
N LYS A 38 1.75 11.52 6.47
CA LYS A 38 0.47 10.83 6.55
C LYS A 38 0.79 9.42 7.08
N HIS A 39 0.34 9.15 8.29
CA HIS A 39 0.64 7.91 8.97
C HIS A 39 -0.28 6.86 8.36
N MET A 40 0.26 6.05 7.47
CA MET A 40 -0.13 4.64 7.41
C MET A 40 -0.13 4.16 8.87
N ARG A 41 -1.27 3.64 9.36
CA ARG A 41 -1.45 3.19 10.75
C ARG A 41 -0.21 2.43 11.21
N GLU A 42 0.16 2.57 12.48
CA GLU A 42 1.31 1.85 13.03
C GLU A 42 1.02 0.34 12.89
N LEU A 43 1.65 -0.32 11.90
CA LEU A 43 1.34 -1.69 11.48
C LEU A 43 1.45 -2.72 12.62
N ALA A 44 2.15 -2.37 13.70
CA ALA A 44 2.18 -3.15 14.93
C ALA A 44 0.80 -3.29 15.60
N GLU A 45 -0.11 -2.34 15.39
CA GLU A 45 -1.50 -2.39 15.89
C GLU A 45 -2.39 -3.32 15.05
N LEU A 46 -1.97 -3.67 13.82
CA LEU A 46 -2.77 -4.52 12.92
C LEU A 46 -2.60 -6.01 13.18
N GLY A 47 -1.58 -6.43 13.94
CA GLY A 47 -1.32 -7.80 14.37
C GLY A 47 -1.52 -8.82 13.24
N ILE A 48 -0.52 -9.02 12.38
CA ILE A 48 -0.66 -9.95 11.27
C ILE A 48 -0.27 -11.37 11.73
N TYR A 49 -1.25 -12.27 11.72
CA TYR A 49 -1.17 -13.67 12.11
C TYR A 49 -1.49 -14.59 10.92
N TYR A 50 -1.31 -15.89 11.07
CA TYR A 50 -1.86 -16.91 10.17
C TYR A 50 -2.09 -18.18 11.00
N GLN A 51 -3.31 -18.70 11.06
CA GLN A 51 -3.67 -19.90 11.84
C GLN A 51 -3.13 -19.88 13.30
N ASN A 52 -3.29 -18.77 14.01
CA ASN A 52 -2.77 -18.54 15.38
C ASN A 52 -1.23 -18.61 15.52
N CYS A 53 -0.48 -18.57 14.42
CA CYS A 53 0.97 -18.45 14.40
C CYS A 53 1.40 -17.12 13.79
N VAL A 54 2.40 -16.46 14.37
CA VAL A 54 3.09 -15.33 13.70
C VAL A 54 3.90 -15.93 12.55
N ILE A 55 3.35 -15.94 11.34
CA ILE A 55 4.14 -16.30 10.15
C ILE A 55 4.85 -15.02 9.69
N GLU A 56 6.08 -14.85 10.15
CA GLU A 56 6.99 -13.88 9.54
C GLU A 56 7.39 -14.42 8.15
N ARG A 57 6.66 -13.97 7.11
CA ARG A 57 7.07 -14.20 5.73
C ARG A 57 8.26 -13.30 5.40
N PRO A 58 9.25 -13.79 4.65
CA PRO A 58 10.39 -12.96 4.24
C PRO A 58 9.88 -11.77 3.43
N ILE A 59 10.43 -10.60 3.71
CA ILE A 59 10.15 -9.38 2.95
C ILE A 59 10.61 -9.60 1.51
N PRO A 60 9.77 -9.31 0.50
CA PRO A 60 10.13 -9.50 -0.90
C PRO A 60 11.27 -8.56 -1.29
N SER A 61 12.23 -9.12 -2.02
CA SER A 61 13.33 -8.36 -2.60
C SER A 61 12.85 -7.43 -3.72
N LEU A 62 13.67 -6.44 -4.05
CA LEU A 62 13.39 -5.53 -5.15
C LEU A 62 13.31 -6.25 -6.50
N ASP A 63 14.11 -7.30 -6.67
CA ASP A 63 14.12 -8.10 -7.88
C ASP A 63 12.83 -8.92 -8.00
N GLU A 64 12.34 -9.50 -6.90
CA GLU A 64 11.06 -10.22 -6.87
C GLU A 64 9.87 -9.31 -7.22
N ILE A 65 9.85 -8.10 -6.67
CA ILE A 65 8.82 -7.09 -6.98
C ILE A 65 8.89 -6.71 -8.46
N ALA A 66 10.10 -6.44 -8.98
CA ALA A 66 10.28 -6.05 -10.37
C ALA A 66 9.85 -7.16 -11.33
N GLU A 67 10.20 -8.41 -11.01
CA GLU A 67 9.84 -9.56 -11.80
C GLU A 67 8.34 -9.84 -11.77
N PHE A 68 7.68 -9.76 -10.62
CA PHE A 68 6.23 -9.89 -10.52
C PHE A 68 5.51 -8.84 -11.39
N GLN A 69 5.89 -7.57 -11.26
CA GLN A 69 5.29 -6.49 -12.05
C GLN A 69 5.54 -6.68 -13.55
N ALA A 70 6.70 -7.21 -13.94
CA ALA A 70 7.00 -7.52 -15.33
C ALA A 70 6.18 -8.70 -15.85
N ARG A 71 6.00 -9.76 -15.05
CA ARG A 71 5.19 -10.95 -15.39
C ARG A 71 3.72 -10.60 -15.55
N GLN A 72 3.17 -9.80 -14.63
CA GLN A 72 1.76 -9.40 -14.65
C GLN A 72 1.48 -8.19 -15.55
N GLY A 73 2.52 -7.48 -16.02
CA GLY A 73 2.35 -6.30 -16.86
C GLY A 73 1.70 -5.11 -16.15
N VAL A 74 1.72 -5.09 -14.81
CA VAL A 74 1.09 -4.07 -13.96
C VAL A 74 2.07 -3.54 -12.93
N ALA A 75 1.92 -2.29 -12.53
CA ALA A 75 2.67 -1.70 -11.43
C ALA A 75 1.89 -1.86 -10.12
N LEU A 76 2.55 -2.32 -9.07
CA LEU A 76 1.96 -2.39 -7.74
C LEU A 76 1.77 -0.97 -7.18
N PRO A 77 0.64 -0.66 -6.54
CA PRO A 77 0.42 0.61 -5.86
C PRO A 77 1.50 0.88 -4.80
N ALA A 78 1.90 2.14 -4.64
CA ALA A 78 3.02 2.51 -3.78
C ALA A 78 2.75 2.23 -2.28
N ASP A 79 1.50 2.40 -1.84
CA ASP A 79 1.02 2.11 -0.49
C ASP A 79 1.01 0.60 -0.22
N TYR A 80 0.52 -0.20 -1.18
CA TYR A 80 0.56 -1.65 -1.08
C TYR A 80 2.00 -2.22 -1.12
N LEU A 81 2.87 -1.63 -1.94
CA LEU A 81 4.30 -1.95 -1.92
C LEU A 81 4.95 -1.64 -0.58
N GLN A 82 4.59 -0.52 0.04
CA GLN A 82 5.10 -0.17 1.36
C GLN A 82 4.64 -1.19 2.41
N PHE A 83 3.41 -1.68 2.31
CA PHE A 83 2.90 -2.76 3.13
C PHE A 83 3.71 -4.04 2.95
N LEU A 84 3.83 -4.57 1.73
CA LEU A 84 4.60 -5.80 1.45
C LEU A 84 6.05 -5.72 1.94
N ARG A 85 6.66 -4.52 1.87
CA ARG A 85 8.03 -4.28 2.33
C ARG A 85 8.18 -4.18 3.85
N THR A 86 7.07 -4.04 4.56
CA THR A 86 7.04 -4.00 6.02
C THR A 86 6.54 -5.33 6.59
N VAL A 87 5.45 -5.86 6.01
CA VAL A 87 4.86 -7.15 6.31
C VAL A 87 4.40 -7.80 5.00
N ASN A 88 4.97 -8.95 4.66
CA ASN A 88 4.68 -9.63 3.40
C ASN A 88 3.39 -10.47 3.49
N GLY A 89 2.23 -9.79 3.53
CA GLY A 89 0.91 -10.43 3.62
C GLY A 89 0.63 -11.08 4.98
N GLY A 90 -0.50 -11.80 5.06
CA GLY A 90 -0.99 -12.51 6.25
C GLY A 90 -2.37 -12.05 6.73
N ALA A 91 -2.92 -12.73 7.74
CA ALA A 91 -4.23 -12.45 8.33
C ALA A 91 -4.15 -11.31 9.34
N PRO A 92 -4.80 -10.16 9.12
CA PRO A 92 -4.81 -9.08 10.10
C PRO A 92 -5.67 -9.43 11.33
N THR A 93 -5.33 -8.89 12.50
CA THR A 93 -6.19 -8.96 13.71
C THR A 93 -7.43 -8.11 13.53
N LEU A 94 -7.29 -6.97 12.85
CA LEU A 94 -8.41 -6.16 12.39
C LEU A 94 -8.72 -6.61 10.97
N ASN A 95 -9.56 -7.63 10.85
CA ASN A 95 -9.92 -8.29 9.60
C ASN A 95 -11.17 -7.73 8.94
N PHE A 96 -11.97 -6.91 9.62
CA PHE A 96 -13.23 -6.48 9.06
C PHE A 96 -13.16 -5.04 8.53
N PHE A 97 -13.72 -4.81 7.34
CA PHE A 97 -13.92 -3.49 6.76
C PHE A 97 -15.37 -3.32 6.32
N GLU A 98 -15.95 -2.14 6.56
CA GLU A 98 -17.30 -1.80 6.12
C GLU A 98 -17.39 -0.31 5.80
N ASN A 99 -18.07 0.00 4.71
CA ASN A 99 -18.49 1.35 4.33
C ASN A 99 -20.03 1.37 4.13
N ASP A 100 -20.57 2.49 3.63
CA ASP A 100 -22.01 2.63 3.42
C ASP A 100 -22.59 1.69 2.33
N GLU A 101 -21.74 1.11 1.48
CA GLU A 101 -22.11 0.34 0.29
C GLU A 101 -21.84 -1.17 0.45
N ALA A 102 -20.76 -1.55 1.15
CA ALA A 102 -20.28 -2.91 1.24
C ALA A 102 -19.52 -3.18 2.55
N ALA A 103 -19.56 -4.45 2.96
CA ALA A 103 -18.78 -5.01 4.06
C ALA A 103 -17.96 -6.20 3.56
N PHE A 104 -16.78 -6.39 4.13
CA PHE A 104 -15.88 -7.46 3.76
C PHE A 104 -15.01 -7.91 4.95
N ALA A 105 -14.99 -9.21 5.21
CA ALA A 105 -14.08 -9.84 6.16
C ALA A 105 -12.85 -10.35 5.42
N ILE A 106 -11.69 -9.82 5.79
CA ILE A 106 -10.39 -10.16 5.22
C ILE A 106 -9.82 -11.34 5.99
N GLU A 107 -9.85 -12.52 5.39
CA GLU A 107 -9.14 -13.66 5.95
C GLU A 107 -7.63 -13.42 5.90
N ALA A 108 -7.12 -12.97 4.75
CA ALA A 108 -5.70 -12.70 4.59
C ALA A 108 -5.39 -11.68 3.49
N PHE A 109 -4.38 -10.85 3.75
CA PHE A 109 -3.67 -10.11 2.71
C PHE A 109 -2.73 -11.04 1.95
N HIS A 110 -2.75 -10.96 0.63
CA HIS A 110 -1.91 -11.76 -0.23
C HIS A 110 -0.44 -11.39 -0.09
N TYR A 111 0.43 -12.39 -0.11
CA TYR A 111 1.87 -12.19 0.00
C TYR A 111 2.53 -12.31 -1.37
N LEU A 112 3.73 -11.71 -1.51
CA LEU A 112 4.54 -11.83 -2.71
C LEU A 112 5.71 -12.80 -2.45
N ALA A 113 5.78 -13.88 -3.23
CA ALA A 113 6.97 -14.69 -3.38
C ALA A 113 7.04 -15.21 -4.83
N LEU A 114 8.22 -15.17 -5.45
CA LEU A 114 8.37 -15.69 -6.82
C LEU A 114 8.33 -17.21 -6.91
N GLU A 115 8.78 -17.88 -5.85
CA GLU A 115 8.74 -19.35 -5.70
C GLU A 115 7.66 -19.75 -4.69
N SER A 116 6.47 -19.16 -4.79
CA SER A 116 5.31 -19.69 -4.07
C SER A 116 4.89 -21.03 -4.66
N ASP A 117 4.38 -21.91 -3.81
CA ASP A 117 3.68 -23.10 -4.27
C ASP A 117 2.54 -22.68 -5.23
N PRO A 118 2.42 -23.26 -6.45
CA PRO A 118 1.32 -22.94 -7.36
C PRO A 118 -0.06 -23.21 -6.76
N ASP A 119 -0.14 -24.05 -5.72
CA ASP A 119 -1.38 -24.35 -5.00
C ASP A 119 -1.62 -23.39 -3.80
N ASP A 120 -0.71 -22.44 -3.52
CA ASP A 120 -0.90 -21.45 -2.45
C ASP A 120 -1.76 -20.27 -2.93
N SER A 121 -3.07 -20.40 -2.69
CA SER A 121 -4.09 -19.38 -3.01
C SER A 121 -3.88 -18.04 -2.30
N TYR A 122 -2.98 -17.96 -1.30
CA TYR A 122 -2.63 -16.70 -0.64
C TYR A 122 -1.50 -15.95 -1.34
N SER A 123 -0.84 -16.55 -2.33
CA SER A 123 0.13 -15.87 -3.18
C SER A 123 -0.59 -14.87 -4.09
N ILE A 124 -0.12 -13.62 -4.11
CA ILE A 124 -0.63 -12.58 -5.00
C ILE A 124 -0.55 -12.97 -6.48
N ALA A 125 0.45 -13.77 -6.86
CA ALA A 125 0.61 -14.24 -8.23
C ALA A 125 -0.51 -15.21 -8.61
N VAL A 126 -0.80 -16.17 -7.75
CA VAL A 126 -1.87 -17.15 -7.96
C VAL A 126 -3.24 -16.48 -7.85
N ALA A 127 -3.48 -15.71 -6.78
CA ALA A 127 -4.76 -15.05 -6.54
C ALA A 127 -5.17 -14.11 -7.67
N SER A 128 -4.21 -13.37 -8.26
CA SER A 128 -4.51 -12.45 -9.36
C SER A 128 -4.94 -13.16 -10.66
N GLU A 129 -4.75 -14.47 -10.80
CA GLU A 129 -5.24 -15.22 -11.97
C GLU A 129 -6.74 -15.53 -11.91
N TRP A 130 -7.36 -15.43 -10.72
CA TRP A 130 -8.69 -15.99 -10.43
C TRP A 130 -9.94 -15.08 -10.53
N PRO A 131 -9.88 -13.74 -10.57
CA PRO A 131 -11.08 -12.90 -10.75
C PRO A 131 -11.83 -13.14 -12.08
N CYS A 132 -11.12 -13.70 -13.06
CA CYS A 132 -11.53 -14.36 -14.31
C CYS A 132 -10.41 -14.17 -15.33
N GLU A 133 -10.37 -14.96 -16.41
CA GLU A 133 -9.27 -14.89 -17.39
C GLU A 133 -9.08 -13.49 -18.03
N GLU A 134 -10.15 -12.69 -18.10
CA GLU A 134 -10.11 -11.33 -18.67
C GLU A 134 -9.76 -10.25 -17.64
N LEU A 135 -10.28 -10.36 -16.41
CA LEU A 135 -10.06 -9.38 -15.34
C LEU A 135 -8.75 -9.63 -14.61
N GLY A 136 -8.43 -10.90 -14.31
CA GLY A 136 -7.23 -11.31 -13.58
C GLY A 136 -5.91 -10.87 -14.24
N ARG A 137 -5.90 -10.74 -15.57
CA ARG A 137 -4.72 -10.22 -16.30
C ARG A 137 -4.51 -8.70 -16.20
N LYS A 138 -5.43 -7.98 -15.56
CA LYS A 138 -5.41 -6.51 -15.47
C LYS A 138 -5.46 -5.99 -14.04
N VAL A 139 -5.81 -6.84 -13.09
CA VAL A 139 -6.01 -6.46 -11.70
C VAL A 139 -5.03 -7.21 -10.81
N ILE A 140 -4.85 -6.70 -9.61
CA ILE A 140 -3.96 -7.24 -8.59
C ILE A 140 -4.85 -7.64 -7.42
N ALA A 141 -4.92 -8.93 -7.11
CA ALA A 141 -5.60 -9.42 -5.92
C ALA A 141 -4.74 -9.11 -4.68
N ILE A 142 -5.26 -8.32 -3.76
CA ILE A 142 -4.52 -7.88 -2.57
C ILE A 142 -4.97 -8.58 -1.29
N ALA A 143 -6.18 -9.11 -1.25
CA ALA A 143 -6.70 -9.88 -0.12
C ALA A 143 -7.87 -10.77 -0.54
N GLY A 144 -8.19 -11.78 0.27
CA GLY A 144 -9.36 -12.64 0.08
C GLY A 144 -10.07 -12.97 1.40
N ASP A 145 -11.29 -13.49 1.29
CA ASP A 145 -12.12 -13.97 2.41
C ASP A 145 -12.00 -15.47 2.68
N GLY A 146 -11.20 -16.19 1.88
CA GLY A 146 -11.03 -17.65 1.97
C GLY A 146 -12.14 -18.47 1.30
N SER A 147 -13.20 -17.82 0.82
CA SER A 147 -14.35 -18.46 0.16
C SER A 147 -14.47 -18.12 -1.33
N GLY A 148 -13.66 -17.18 -1.82
CA GLY A 148 -13.50 -16.89 -3.24
C GLY A 148 -13.60 -15.41 -3.59
N ASP A 149 -14.19 -14.61 -2.70
CA ASP A 149 -14.29 -13.16 -2.89
C ASP A 149 -12.95 -12.50 -2.62
N GLN A 150 -12.63 -11.47 -3.41
CA GLN A 150 -11.31 -10.84 -3.39
C GLN A 150 -11.40 -9.33 -3.36
N LEU A 151 -10.49 -8.74 -2.60
CA LEU A 151 -10.13 -7.35 -2.77
C LEU A 151 -9.09 -7.23 -3.88
N ILE A 152 -9.41 -6.43 -4.88
CA ILE A 152 -8.58 -6.23 -6.06
C ILE A 152 -8.25 -4.75 -6.24
N ILE A 153 -7.16 -4.47 -6.93
CA ILE A 153 -6.82 -3.14 -7.43
C ILE A 153 -6.64 -3.24 -8.94
N ASP A 154 -7.29 -2.34 -9.69
CA ASP A 154 -7.06 -2.16 -11.13
C ASP A 154 -6.21 -0.90 -11.36
N PRO A 155 -4.89 -1.04 -11.58
CA PRO A 155 -4.00 0.10 -11.74
C PRO A 155 -4.32 0.97 -12.97
N SER A 156 -5.11 0.45 -13.92
CA SER A 156 -5.55 1.22 -15.09
C SER A 156 -6.71 2.17 -14.79
N GLN A 157 -7.48 1.90 -13.73
CA GLN A 157 -8.62 2.71 -13.30
C GLN A 157 -8.28 3.65 -12.15
N GLY A 158 -7.35 3.27 -11.28
CA GLY A 158 -6.89 4.10 -10.19
C GLY A 158 -6.37 3.30 -9.00
N PRO A 159 -6.12 3.97 -7.85
CA PRO A 159 -5.61 3.31 -6.65
C PRO A 159 -6.72 2.68 -5.79
N GLU A 160 -7.98 2.73 -6.22
CA GLU A 160 -9.11 2.27 -5.42
C GLU A 160 -9.05 0.75 -5.18
N VAL A 161 -9.35 0.35 -3.95
CA VAL A 161 -9.57 -1.04 -3.58
C VAL A 161 -11.01 -1.39 -3.89
N ARG A 162 -11.19 -2.47 -4.65
CA ARG A 162 -12.50 -2.93 -5.07
C ARG A 162 -12.80 -4.32 -4.58
N LEU A 163 -14.04 -4.57 -4.21
CA LEU A 163 -14.55 -5.89 -3.91
C LEU A 163 -15.01 -6.55 -5.20
N TRP A 164 -14.35 -7.64 -5.57
CA TRP A 164 -14.82 -8.56 -6.59
C TRP A 164 -15.44 -9.77 -5.89
N ARG A 165 -16.70 -10.06 -6.22
CA ARG A 165 -17.42 -11.21 -5.71
C ARG A 165 -17.37 -12.33 -6.74
N HIS A 166 -16.97 -13.53 -6.33
CA HIS A 166 -16.80 -14.66 -7.25
C HIS A 166 -18.13 -15.13 -7.85
N ASP A 167 -19.17 -15.17 -7.02
CA ASP A 167 -20.48 -15.70 -7.39
C ASP A 167 -21.38 -14.66 -8.07
N ASP A 168 -21.00 -13.39 -8.02
CA ASP A 168 -21.76 -12.28 -8.58
C ASP A 168 -21.01 -11.75 -9.81
N GLY A 169 -21.53 -12.03 -11.00
CA GLY A 169 -20.96 -11.53 -12.27
C GLY A 169 -21.06 -10.01 -12.46
N SER A 170 -21.29 -9.26 -11.38
CA SER A 170 -21.37 -7.82 -11.33
C SER A 170 -19.99 -7.16 -11.42
N GLU A 171 -19.97 -5.87 -11.75
CA GLU A 171 -18.72 -5.11 -11.76
C GLU A 171 -18.16 -4.95 -10.34
N PRO A 172 -16.82 -4.96 -10.16
CA PRO A 172 -16.22 -4.79 -8.85
C PRO A 172 -16.61 -3.45 -8.18
N GLU A 173 -17.10 -3.54 -6.96
CA GLU A 173 -17.59 -2.41 -6.16
C GLU A 173 -16.42 -1.69 -5.46
N ILE A 174 -16.46 -0.36 -5.35
CA ILE A 174 -15.39 0.37 -4.66
C ILE A 174 -15.57 0.23 -3.14
N LEU A 175 -14.60 -0.40 -2.48
CA LEU A 175 -14.61 -0.58 -1.04
C LEU A 175 -13.85 0.53 -0.32
N ALA A 176 -12.68 0.91 -0.86
CA ALA A 176 -11.88 2.00 -0.29
C ALA A 176 -11.17 2.81 -1.39
N PRO A 177 -10.93 4.12 -1.18
CA PRO A 177 -10.28 4.96 -2.18
C PRO A 177 -8.77 4.69 -2.36
N SER A 178 -8.16 3.91 -1.47
CA SER A 178 -6.76 3.47 -1.54
C SER A 178 -6.51 2.32 -0.58
N PHE A 179 -5.39 1.63 -0.72
CA PHE A 179 -4.99 0.60 0.25
C PHE A 179 -4.70 1.21 1.63
N GLU A 180 -4.11 2.41 1.68
CA GLU A 180 -3.93 3.15 2.94
C GLU A 180 -5.27 3.41 3.65
N ALA A 181 -6.31 3.80 2.89
CA ALA A 181 -7.64 4.04 3.44
C ALA A 181 -8.33 2.75 3.93
N LEU A 182 -8.13 1.63 3.22
CA LEU A 182 -8.58 0.31 3.67
C LEU A 182 -7.98 0.00 5.05
N LEU A 183 -6.65 0.06 5.17
CA LEU A 183 -5.95 -0.23 6.43
C LEU A 183 -6.39 0.68 7.59
N ALA A 184 -6.65 1.96 7.32
CA ALA A 184 -7.11 2.91 8.32
C ALA A 184 -8.55 2.60 8.81
N GLY A 185 -9.38 1.99 7.97
CA GLY A 185 -10.76 1.64 8.29
C GLY A 185 -10.96 0.25 8.87
N LEU A 186 -9.92 -0.58 8.93
CA LEU A 186 -10.01 -1.91 9.54
C LEU A 186 -10.43 -1.85 11.01
N LYS A 187 -11.37 -2.72 11.37
CA LYS A 187 -11.94 -2.91 12.70
C LYS A 187 -11.99 -4.42 13.04
N PRO A 188 -12.17 -4.79 14.32
CA PRO A 188 -12.38 -6.18 14.69
C PRO A 188 -13.66 -6.71 14.06
N ASP A 189 -13.67 -7.98 13.66
CA ASP A 189 -14.88 -8.65 13.21
C ASP A 189 -15.91 -8.70 14.37
N PRO A 190 -17.13 -8.19 14.18
CA PRO A 190 -18.17 -8.24 15.21
C PRO A 190 -18.58 -9.68 15.61
N ASP A 191 -18.32 -10.67 14.76
CA ASP A 191 -18.74 -12.06 14.96
C ASP A 191 -17.64 -12.94 15.60
N GLU A 192 -16.41 -12.44 15.78
CA GLU A 192 -15.31 -13.19 16.42
C GLU A 192 -15.32 -13.14 17.97
N ASP A 193 -16.22 -12.38 18.59
CA ASP A 193 -16.35 -12.23 20.05
C ASP A 193 -17.40 -13.18 20.70
N GLU A 194 -17.98 -14.16 19.98
CA GLU A 194 -18.94 -15.16 20.53
C GLU A 194 -18.33 -16.55 20.88
#